data_AF-V4AII5-F1
#
_entry.id   AF-V4AII5-F1
#
_cell.length_a   1.000
_cell.length_b   1.000
_cell.length_c   1.000
_cell.angle_alpha   90.00
_cell.angle_beta   90.00
_cell.angle_gamma   90.00
#
_symmetry.space_group_name_H-M   'P 1'
#
loop_
_entity.id
_entity.type
_entity.pdbx_description
1 polymer ?
#
loop_
_entity_poly.entity_id
_entity_poly.type
_entity_poly.pdbx_seq_one_letter_code
_entity_poly.pdbx_strand_id
1 'polypeptide(L)'
;MNAFLDKYGKDTTTNFQLVKWAKELNVSPFYYCMRDEIDELKYKKGNDNDAVNKKYLLDQIQIDKDHVENRITDVKRYLRRNIKNLVDETKLQQELTSLKRFIQVDKTSQLQNLIFKLDDKITKVKIDVQRLIDNPNVNEDRLKRKLTALERKLGELLAELDKTVDKTELQNSISNLNEKIAKQKLDVQDIINTIIDKDTFKRQLTALDT
;
A
#
# COMPACT_ATOMS: atom_id res chain seq x y z
N MET A 1 -62.24 21.20 34.77
CA MET A 1 -61.92 19.97 35.52
C MET A 1 -63.25 19.42 36.05
N ASN A 2 -63.56 18.15 35.80
CA ASN A 2 -64.91 17.59 35.67
C ASN A 2 -65.72 17.47 36.97
N ALA A 3 -66.80 18.24 37.11
CA ALA A 3 -67.77 18.16 38.20
C ALA A 3 -68.43 16.77 38.38
N PHE A 4 -68.38 15.92 37.36
CA PHE A 4 -68.87 14.55 37.41
C PHE A 4 -67.94 13.60 38.18
N LEU A 5 -66.61 13.77 38.04
CA LEU A 5 -65.63 12.89 38.69
C LEU A 5 -65.46 13.21 40.18
N ASP A 6 -65.65 14.47 40.58
CA ASP A 6 -65.60 14.89 41.99
C ASP A 6 -66.81 14.39 42.80
N LYS A 7 -67.95 14.14 42.14
CA LYS A 7 -69.19 13.71 42.83
C LYS A 7 -69.28 12.20 43.05
N TYR A 8 -68.68 11.38 42.19
CA TYR A 8 -68.88 9.92 42.19
C TYR A 8 -67.62 9.10 42.44
N GLY A 9 -66.49 9.76 42.72
CA GLY A 9 -65.25 9.12 43.15
C GLY A 9 -64.49 8.40 42.03
N LYS A 10 -63.18 8.27 42.22
CA LYS A 10 -62.28 7.51 41.34
C LYS A 10 -62.12 6.05 41.79
N ASP A 11 -63.00 5.57 42.64
CA ASP A 11 -62.82 4.27 43.28
C ASP A 11 -63.51 3.17 42.48
N THR A 12 -62.84 2.04 42.29
CA THR A 12 -63.26 0.93 41.43
C THR A 12 -64.53 0.19 41.85
N THR A 13 -65.23 0.66 42.89
CA THR A 13 -66.52 0.14 43.36
C THR A 13 -67.71 0.56 42.47
N THR A 14 -67.50 1.48 41.52
CA THR A 14 -68.57 2.09 40.73
C THR A 14 -69.10 1.22 39.56
N ASN A 15 -68.46 0.10 39.21
CA ASN A 15 -68.90 -0.69 38.05
C ASN A 15 -70.13 -1.57 38.33
N PHE A 16 -70.28 -2.17 39.52
CA PHE A 16 -71.38 -3.10 39.78
C PHE A 16 -72.74 -2.40 40.00
N GLN A 17 -72.75 -1.24 40.66
CA GLN A 17 -73.97 -0.45 40.85
C GLN A 17 -74.43 0.23 39.55
N LEU A 18 -73.50 0.72 38.72
CA LEU A 18 -73.82 1.28 37.40
C LEU A 18 -74.36 0.20 36.45
N VAL A 19 -73.81 -1.02 36.49
CA VAL A 19 -74.35 -2.15 35.71
C VAL A 19 -75.75 -2.55 36.20
N LYS A 20 -75.98 -2.52 37.52
CA LYS A 20 -77.32 -2.78 38.09
C LYS A 20 -78.34 -1.74 37.63
N TRP A 21 -78.01 -0.46 37.71
CA TRP A 21 -78.89 0.64 37.27
C TRP A 21 -79.08 0.67 35.74
N ALA A 22 -78.06 0.36 34.94
CA ALA A 22 -78.19 0.24 33.48
C ALA A 22 -79.18 -0.87 33.10
N LYS A 23 -79.15 -2.00 33.80
CA LYS A 23 -80.08 -3.13 33.61
C LYS A 23 -81.50 -2.77 34.06
N GLU A 24 -81.66 -2.04 35.16
CA GLU A 24 -82.95 -1.55 35.67
C GLU A 24 -83.58 -0.48 34.75
N LEU A 25 -82.76 0.33 34.07
CA LEU A 25 -83.21 1.37 33.14
C LEU A 25 -83.29 0.90 31.68
N ASN A 26 -83.02 -0.39 31.41
CA ASN A 26 -82.93 -1.01 30.08
C ASN A 26 -81.98 -0.26 29.10
N VAL A 27 -80.90 0.30 29.63
CA VAL A 27 -79.87 1.02 28.86
C VAL A 27 -78.65 0.11 28.71
N SER A 28 -78.04 0.07 27.52
CA SER A 28 -76.86 -0.76 27.28
C SER A 28 -75.72 -0.38 28.25
N PRO A 29 -75.13 -1.32 29.01
CA PRO A 29 -74.10 -1.00 29.98
C PRO A 29 -72.88 -0.32 29.32
N PHE A 30 -72.44 0.81 29.87
CA PHE A 30 -71.29 1.62 29.41
C PHE A 30 -69.91 0.89 29.45
N TYR A 31 -69.89 -0.42 29.71
CA TYR A 31 -68.68 -1.22 29.91
C TYR A 31 -67.82 -1.35 28.64
N TYR A 32 -68.44 -1.27 27.46
CA TYR A 32 -67.74 -1.41 26.18
C TYR A 32 -67.16 -0.08 25.69
N CYS A 33 -67.92 1.02 25.76
CA CYS A 33 -67.49 2.32 25.22
C CYS A 33 -66.19 2.83 25.87
N MET A 34 -66.06 2.72 27.20
CA MET A 34 -64.84 3.20 27.88
C MET A 34 -63.63 2.27 27.70
N ARG A 35 -63.84 0.97 27.46
CA ARG A 35 -62.71 0.03 27.26
C ARG A 35 -62.09 0.23 25.88
N ASP A 36 -62.91 0.33 24.85
CA ASP A 36 -62.47 0.52 23.46
C ASP A 36 -61.75 1.87 23.29
N GLU A 37 -62.25 2.93 23.92
CA GLU A 37 -61.61 4.25 23.94
C GLU A 37 -60.25 4.23 24.68
N ILE A 38 -60.13 3.50 25.78
CA ILE A 38 -58.86 3.36 26.51
C ILE A 38 -57.83 2.57 25.71
N ASP A 39 -58.25 1.50 25.01
CA ASP A 39 -57.33 0.68 24.22
C ASP A 39 -56.90 1.41 22.93
N GLU A 40 -57.77 2.20 22.29
CA GLU A 40 -57.38 3.12 21.22
C GLU A 40 -56.33 4.17 21.69
N LEU A 41 -56.51 4.73 22.89
CA LEU A 41 -55.58 5.72 23.43
C LEU A 41 -54.22 5.13 23.80
N LYS A 42 -54.18 3.88 24.29
CA LYS A 42 -52.92 3.14 24.50
C LYS A 42 -52.19 2.88 23.18
N TYR A 43 -52.93 2.53 22.13
CA TYR A 43 -52.36 2.27 20.80
C TYR A 43 -51.78 3.56 20.18
N LYS A 44 -52.47 4.70 20.32
CA LYS A 44 -52.01 6.01 19.82
C LYS A 44 -50.81 6.58 20.58
N LYS A 45 -50.68 6.32 21.88
CA LYS A 45 -49.57 6.87 22.70
C LYS A 45 -48.24 6.11 22.53
N GLY A 46 -48.29 4.83 22.16
CA GLY A 46 -47.11 3.96 22.11
C GLY A 46 -46.32 3.96 20.80
N ASN A 47 -46.92 4.36 19.66
CA ASN A 47 -46.36 4.04 18.34
C ASN A 47 -45.66 5.22 17.64
N ASP A 48 -46.16 6.45 17.81
CA ASP A 48 -45.69 7.57 16.98
C ASP A 48 -44.37 8.17 17.50
N ASN A 49 -44.20 8.25 18.83
CA ASN A 49 -42.96 8.77 19.42
C ASN A 49 -41.78 7.81 19.27
N ASP A 50 -42.02 6.49 19.35
CA ASP A 50 -40.98 5.47 19.17
C ASP A 50 -40.51 5.41 17.71
N ALA A 51 -41.43 5.53 16.75
CA ALA A 51 -41.08 5.57 15.34
C ALA A 51 -40.28 6.83 14.96
N VAL A 52 -40.67 8.00 15.48
CA VAL A 52 -39.96 9.27 15.25
C VAL A 52 -38.56 9.26 15.87
N ASN A 53 -38.42 8.78 17.12
CA ASN A 53 -37.11 8.66 17.76
C ASN A 53 -36.22 7.65 17.04
N LYS A 54 -36.77 6.50 16.60
CA LYS A 54 -36.00 5.49 15.85
C LYS A 54 -35.53 6.03 14.50
N LYS A 55 -36.37 6.79 13.79
CA LYS A 55 -36.00 7.44 12.53
C LYS A 55 -34.90 8.47 12.75
N TYR A 56 -35.03 9.32 13.75
CA TYR A 56 -34.01 10.32 14.09
C TYR A 56 -32.65 9.69 14.42
N LEU A 57 -32.63 8.59 15.19
CA LEU A 57 -31.41 7.85 15.50
C LEU A 57 -30.78 7.21 14.25
N LEU A 58 -31.58 6.65 13.35
CA LEU A 58 -31.09 6.10 12.08
C LEU A 58 -30.49 7.17 11.17
N ASP A 59 -31.15 8.34 11.08
CA ASP A 59 -30.67 9.48 10.30
C ASP A 59 -29.35 10.01 10.87
N GLN A 60 -29.21 10.07 12.19
CA GLN A 60 -27.97 10.49 12.85
C GLN A 60 -26.81 9.51 12.60
N ILE A 61 -27.08 8.19 12.72
CA ILE A 61 -26.09 7.14 12.41
C ILE A 61 -25.63 7.22 10.95
N GLN A 62 -26.56 7.52 10.03
CA GLN A 62 -26.23 7.65 8.62
C GLN A 62 -25.34 8.88 8.34
N ILE A 63 -25.64 10.02 8.97
CA ILE A 63 -24.80 11.23 8.88
C ILE A 63 -23.38 10.96 9.42
N ASP A 64 -23.27 10.28 10.56
CA ASP A 64 -21.98 9.97 11.17
C ASP A 64 -21.17 8.99 10.30
N LYS A 65 -21.84 8.01 9.70
CA LYS A 65 -21.22 7.08 8.73
C LYS A 65 -20.67 7.84 7.52
N ASP A 66 -21.46 8.73 6.92
CA ASP A 66 -21.05 9.51 5.77
C ASP A 66 -19.88 10.44 6.12
N HIS A 67 -19.88 11.02 7.32
CA HIS A 67 -18.77 11.83 7.82
C HIS A 67 -17.47 11.01 7.97
N VAL A 68 -17.56 9.81 8.53
CA VAL A 68 -16.42 8.91 8.68
C VAL A 68 -15.88 8.46 7.32
N GLU A 69 -16.75 8.14 6.37
CA GLU A 69 -16.36 7.71 5.02
C GLU A 69 -15.66 8.83 4.24
N ASN A 70 -16.13 10.06 4.38
CA ASN A 70 -15.48 11.25 3.83
C ASN A 70 -14.08 11.47 4.45
N ARG A 71 -13.96 11.37 5.77
CA ARG A 71 -12.65 11.47 6.46
C ARG A 71 -11.68 10.36 6.04
N ILE A 72 -12.16 9.13 5.86
CA ILE A 72 -11.35 8.02 5.36
C ILE A 72 -10.83 8.33 3.94
N THR A 73 -11.69 8.89 3.10
CA THR A 73 -11.33 9.26 1.72
C THR A 73 -10.24 10.33 1.70
N ASP A 74 -10.34 11.34 2.56
CA ASP A 74 -9.33 12.39 2.65
C ASP A 74 -7.98 11.87 3.18
N VAL A 75 -8.01 10.99 4.19
CA VAL A 75 -6.79 10.33 4.68
C VAL A 75 -6.14 9.46 3.58
N LYS A 76 -6.94 8.70 2.82
CA LYS A 76 -6.43 7.92 1.67
C LYS A 76 -5.79 8.83 0.63
N ARG A 77 -6.42 9.98 0.33
CA ARG A 77 -5.90 10.97 -0.62
C ARG A 77 -4.60 11.60 -0.12
N TYR A 78 -4.51 11.93 1.17
CA TYR A 78 -3.30 12.46 1.82
C TYR A 78 -2.15 11.46 1.76
N LEU A 79 -2.38 10.21 2.15
CA LEU A 79 -1.37 9.15 2.11
C LEU A 79 -0.86 8.88 0.69
N ARG A 80 -1.75 8.81 -0.31
CA ARG A 80 -1.33 8.64 -1.72
C ARG A 80 -0.41 9.76 -2.19
N ARG A 81 -0.70 11.02 -1.83
CA ARG A 81 0.14 12.16 -2.18
C ARG A 81 1.51 12.08 -1.49
N ASN A 82 1.55 11.75 -0.21
CA ASN A 82 2.81 11.66 0.52
C ASN A 82 3.69 10.50 0.06
N ILE A 83 3.11 9.33 -0.21
CA ILE A 83 3.86 8.19 -0.77
C ILE A 83 4.47 8.55 -2.12
N LYS A 84 3.70 9.22 -3.00
CA LYS A 84 4.19 9.71 -4.30
C LYS A 84 5.33 10.74 -4.16
N ASN A 85 5.35 11.50 -3.07
CA ASN A 85 6.40 12.50 -2.81
C ASN A 85 7.63 11.89 -2.12
N LEU A 86 7.48 10.81 -1.34
CA LEU A 86 8.56 10.09 -0.66
C LEU A 86 9.38 9.23 -1.63
N VAL A 87 8.72 8.67 -2.64
CA VAL A 87 9.37 7.94 -3.74
C VAL A 87 9.30 8.79 -4.99
N ASP A 88 10.33 9.59 -5.24
CA ASP A 88 10.51 10.28 -6.52
C ASP A 88 10.91 9.23 -7.58
N GLU A 89 9.91 8.45 -8.00
CA GLU A 89 10.03 7.37 -8.98
C GLU A 89 10.64 7.88 -10.28
N THR A 90 10.31 9.12 -10.67
CA THR A 90 10.86 9.77 -11.86
C THR A 90 12.37 9.99 -11.75
N LYS A 91 12.86 10.47 -10.60
CA LYS A 91 14.28 10.64 -10.35
C LYS A 91 15.03 9.30 -10.31
N LEU A 92 14.46 8.29 -9.65
CA LEU A 92 15.04 6.94 -9.62
C LEU A 92 15.14 6.29 -11.01
N GLN A 93 14.10 6.42 -11.84
CA GLN A 93 14.12 5.93 -13.21
C GLN A 93 15.16 6.67 -14.08
N GLN A 94 15.32 7.97 -13.87
CA GLN A 94 16.31 8.78 -14.58
C GLN A 94 17.75 8.44 -14.16
N GLU A 95 17.99 8.23 -12.86
CA GLU A 95 19.28 7.75 -12.34
C GLU A 95 19.60 6.34 -12.86
N LEU A 96 18.63 5.43 -12.88
CA LEU A 96 18.78 4.07 -13.41
C LEU A 96 19.09 4.08 -14.92
N THR A 97 18.41 4.92 -15.68
CA THR A 97 18.63 5.05 -17.13
C THR A 97 20.01 5.65 -17.42
N SER A 98 20.42 6.67 -16.67
CA SER A 98 21.74 7.28 -16.77
C SER A 98 22.84 6.28 -16.44
N LEU A 99 22.69 5.52 -15.36
CA LEU A 99 23.64 4.48 -14.95
C LEU A 99 23.75 3.38 -16.00
N LYS A 100 22.62 2.94 -16.58
CA LYS A 100 22.60 1.92 -17.64
C LYS A 100 23.32 2.41 -18.90
N ARG A 101 23.12 3.66 -19.31
CA ARG A 101 23.84 4.27 -20.44
C ARG A 101 25.33 4.43 -20.15
N PHE A 102 25.70 4.89 -18.95
CA PHE A 102 27.09 5.05 -18.55
C PHE A 102 27.84 3.72 -18.61
N ILE A 103 27.28 2.66 -18.00
CA ILE A 103 27.88 1.32 -18.03
C ILE A 103 27.98 0.78 -19.45
N GLN A 104 26.97 1.01 -20.29
CA GLN A 104 26.98 0.51 -21.66
C GLN A 104 28.00 1.25 -22.53
N VAL A 105 28.05 2.58 -22.48
CA VAL A 105 28.95 3.39 -23.31
C VAL A 105 30.40 3.24 -22.88
N ASP A 106 30.68 3.33 -21.58
CA ASP A 106 32.04 3.31 -21.06
C ASP A 106 32.71 1.94 -21.27
N LYS A 107 32.03 0.85 -20.87
CA LYS A 107 32.58 -0.50 -21.07
C LYS A 107 32.69 -0.90 -22.53
N THR A 108 31.71 -0.54 -23.36
CA THR A 108 31.78 -0.88 -24.79
C THR A 108 32.93 -0.13 -25.45
N SER A 109 33.15 1.14 -25.10
CA SER A 109 34.25 1.93 -25.63
C SER A 109 35.62 1.43 -25.14
N GLN A 110 35.73 1.07 -23.86
CA GLN A 110 36.94 0.47 -23.30
C GLN A 110 37.26 -0.88 -23.94
N LEU A 111 36.26 -1.75 -24.12
CA LEU A 111 36.42 -3.04 -24.80
C LEU A 111 36.80 -2.85 -26.27
N GLN A 112 36.17 -1.92 -26.99
CA GLN A 112 36.52 -1.64 -28.38
C GLN A 112 37.97 -1.14 -28.52
N ASN A 113 38.43 -0.27 -27.61
CA ASN A 113 39.82 0.19 -27.60
C ASN A 113 40.81 -0.96 -27.33
N LEU A 114 40.47 -1.89 -26.44
CA LEU A 114 41.30 -3.07 -26.18
C LEU A 114 41.33 -4.03 -27.37
N ILE A 115 40.17 -4.28 -28.00
CA ILE A 115 40.07 -5.08 -29.24
C ILE A 115 40.96 -4.47 -30.33
N PHE A 116 40.88 -3.15 -30.53
CA PHE A 116 41.71 -2.46 -31.53
C PHE A 116 43.22 -2.61 -31.25
N LYS A 117 43.65 -2.48 -29.98
CA LYS A 117 45.05 -2.69 -29.58
C LYS A 117 45.51 -4.13 -29.76
N LEU A 118 44.62 -5.10 -29.51
CA LEU A 118 44.91 -6.52 -29.72
C LEU A 118 45.03 -6.85 -31.20
N ASP A 119 44.13 -6.33 -32.04
CA ASP A 119 44.17 -6.51 -33.51
C ASP A 119 45.46 -5.98 -34.13
N ASP A 120 45.94 -4.80 -33.70
CA ASP A 120 47.22 -4.25 -34.16
C ASP A 120 48.41 -5.17 -33.77
N LYS A 121 48.42 -5.66 -32.52
CA LYS A 121 49.46 -6.60 -32.05
C LYS A 121 49.39 -7.94 -32.79
N ILE A 122 48.21 -8.49 -33.04
CA ILE A 122 48.00 -9.73 -33.81
C ILE A 122 48.48 -9.55 -35.25
N THR A 123 48.16 -8.41 -35.88
CA THR A 123 48.59 -8.10 -37.24
C THR A 123 50.12 -8.07 -37.36
N LYS A 124 50.81 -7.45 -36.40
CA LYS A 124 52.28 -7.44 -36.33
C LYS A 124 52.87 -8.84 -36.18
N VAL A 125 52.31 -9.65 -35.27
CA VAL A 125 52.73 -11.06 -35.10
C VAL A 125 52.53 -11.85 -36.39
N LYS A 126 51.41 -11.68 -37.07
CA LYS A 126 51.11 -12.34 -38.34
C LYS A 126 52.13 -12.00 -39.44
N ILE A 127 52.53 -10.73 -39.54
CA ILE A 127 53.59 -10.28 -40.46
C ILE A 127 54.95 -10.90 -40.10
N ASP A 128 55.31 -10.92 -38.81
CA ASP A 128 56.58 -11.49 -38.34
C ASP A 128 56.68 -13.01 -38.60
N VAL A 129 55.56 -13.72 -38.48
CA VAL A 129 55.45 -15.15 -38.82
C VAL A 129 55.54 -15.37 -40.33
N GLN A 130 54.86 -14.57 -41.14
CA GLN A 130 54.94 -14.68 -42.60
C GLN A 130 56.38 -14.47 -43.10
N ARG A 131 57.08 -13.45 -42.58
CA ARG A 131 58.50 -13.19 -42.87
C ARG A 131 59.44 -14.32 -42.46
N LEU A 132 59.03 -15.17 -41.51
CA LEU A 132 59.79 -16.36 -41.13
C LEU A 132 59.61 -17.50 -42.10
N ILE A 133 58.37 -17.72 -42.53
CA ILE A 133 58.02 -18.75 -43.52
C ILE A 133 58.70 -18.42 -44.86
N ASP A 134 58.69 -17.14 -45.25
CA ASP A 134 59.25 -16.69 -46.53
C ASP A 134 60.79 -16.62 -46.55
N ASN A 135 61.47 -16.87 -45.42
CA ASN A 135 62.93 -16.77 -45.35
C ASN A 135 63.60 -18.12 -45.61
N PRO A 136 64.28 -18.31 -46.76
CA PRO A 136 64.87 -19.58 -47.17
C PRO A 136 66.09 -20.01 -46.34
N ASN A 137 66.63 -19.14 -45.47
CA ASN A 137 67.84 -19.38 -44.69
C ASN A 137 67.59 -19.52 -43.18
N VAL A 138 66.39 -19.98 -42.80
CA VAL A 138 65.99 -20.18 -41.40
C VAL A 138 66.42 -21.57 -40.91
N ASN A 139 67.16 -21.63 -39.79
CA ASN A 139 67.49 -22.87 -39.09
C ASN A 139 66.61 -23.07 -37.85
N GLU A 140 66.59 -24.30 -37.33
CA GLU A 140 65.74 -24.74 -36.22
C GLU A 140 65.93 -23.91 -34.93
N ASP A 141 67.18 -23.56 -34.61
CA ASP A 141 67.50 -22.75 -33.43
C ASP A 141 66.92 -21.33 -33.50
N ARG A 142 66.91 -20.75 -34.70
CA ARG A 142 66.33 -19.42 -34.92
C ARG A 142 64.80 -19.45 -34.83
N LEU A 143 64.16 -20.55 -35.26
CA LEU A 143 62.72 -20.78 -35.07
C LEU A 143 62.38 -20.94 -33.59
N LYS A 144 63.12 -21.77 -32.85
CA LYS A 144 62.93 -21.98 -31.41
C LYS A 144 62.99 -20.66 -30.63
N ARG A 145 64.02 -19.84 -30.84
CA ARG A 145 64.13 -18.53 -30.14
C ARG A 145 62.96 -17.58 -30.44
N LYS A 146 62.46 -17.58 -31.68
CA LYS A 146 61.33 -16.71 -32.04
C LYS A 146 59.99 -17.25 -31.53
N LEU A 147 59.82 -18.57 -31.47
CA LEU A 147 58.67 -19.21 -30.82
C LEU A 147 58.59 -18.77 -29.36
N THR A 148 59.70 -18.89 -28.62
CA THR A 148 59.76 -18.45 -27.20
C THR A 148 59.47 -16.96 -27.03
N ALA A 149 59.91 -16.12 -27.97
CA ALA A 149 59.62 -14.69 -27.95
C ALA A 149 58.13 -14.37 -28.20
N LEU A 150 57.46 -15.15 -29.05
CA LEU A 150 56.03 -15.03 -29.30
C LEU A 150 55.19 -15.55 -28.13
N GLU A 151 55.56 -16.68 -27.54
CA GLU A 151 54.92 -17.24 -26.34
C GLU A 151 54.95 -16.23 -25.18
N ARG A 152 56.09 -15.56 -24.95
CA ARG A 152 56.19 -14.50 -23.94
C ARG A 152 55.26 -13.32 -24.23
N LYS A 153 55.23 -12.82 -25.48
CA LYS A 153 54.33 -11.72 -25.89
C LYS A 153 52.85 -12.11 -25.73
N LEU A 154 52.51 -13.37 -25.97
CA LEU A 154 51.16 -13.90 -25.77
C LEU A 154 50.80 -13.93 -24.27
N GLY A 155 51.72 -14.36 -23.40
CA GLY A 155 51.54 -14.33 -21.95
C GLY A 155 51.34 -12.92 -21.38
N GLU A 156 52.11 -11.94 -21.87
CA GLU A 156 51.95 -10.52 -21.49
C GLU A 156 50.57 -9.97 -21.89
N LEU A 157 50.08 -10.33 -23.08
CA LEU A 157 48.76 -9.96 -23.56
C LEU A 157 47.63 -10.55 -22.73
N LEU A 158 47.75 -11.82 -22.33
CA LEU A 158 46.79 -12.48 -21.44
C LEU A 158 46.72 -11.81 -20.06
N ALA A 159 47.88 -11.44 -19.50
CA ALA A 159 47.95 -10.73 -18.22
C ALA A 159 47.40 -9.28 -18.30
N GLU A 160 47.56 -8.60 -19.44
CA GLU A 160 46.94 -7.29 -19.71
C GLU A 160 45.41 -7.40 -19.78
N LEU A 161 44.88 -8.47 -20.41
CA LEU A 161 43.44 -8.72 -20.50
C LEU A 161 42.82 -8.96 -19.13
N ASP A 162 43.48 -9.74 -18.28
CA ASP A 162 42.98 -10.12 -16.94
C ASP A 162 42.86 -8.90 -16.00
N LYS A 163 43.74 -7.90 -16.14
CA LYS A 163 43.70 -6.64 -15.37
C LYS A 163 42.55 -5.71 -15.76
N THR A 164 41.99 -5.85 -16.96
CA THR A 164 40.93 -4.94 -17.47
C THR A 164 39.52 -5.29 -17.01
N VAL A 165 39.33 -6.44 -16.34
CA VAL A 165 38.06 -6.84 -15.71
C VAL A 165 38.02 -6.34 -14.25
N ASP A 166 38.40 -5.09 -14.01
CA ASP A 166 38.30 -4.51 -12.68
C ASP A 166 36.81 -4.22 -12.35
N LYS A 167 36.17 -5.20 -11.71
CA LYS A 167 34.75 -5.15 -11.31
C LYS A 167 34.51 -4.32 -10.04
N THR A 168 35.57 -3.82 -9.42
CA THR A 168 35.54 -3.17 -8.10
C THR A 168 34.67 -1.91 -8.08
N GLU A 169 34.77 -1.04 -9.08
CA GLU A 169 33.95 0.19 -9.15
C GLU A 169 32.44 -0.10 -9.26
N LEU A 170 32.06 -1.17 -9.96
CA LEU A 170 30.68 -1.59 -10.05
C LEU A 170 30.20 -2.25 -8.77
N GLN A 171 31.05 -3.04 -8.12
CA GLN A 171 30.75 -3.60 -6.81
C GLN A 171 30.52 -2.50 -5.77
N ASN A 172 31.33 -1.44 -5.79
CA ASN A 172 31.17 -0.28 -4.92
C ASN A 172 29.86 0.46 -5.21
N SER A 173 29.55 0.69 -6.50
CA SER A 173 28.30 1.34 -6.91
C SER A 173 27.06 0.52 -6.53
N ILE A 174 27.10 -0.81 -6.70
CA ILE A 174 26.03 -1.73 -6.29
C ILE A 174 25.87 -1.71 -4.76
N SER A 175 26.97 -1.70 -4.00
CA SER A 175 26.93 -1.65 -2.53
C SER A 175 26.26 -0.36 -2.04
N ASN A 176 26.64 0.80 -2.59
CA ASN A 176 26.01 2.09 -2.27
C ASN A 176 24.51 2.13 -2.59
N LEU A 177 24.09 1.52 -3.71
CA LEU A 177 22.67 1.42 -4.06
C LEU A 177 21.91 0.51 -3.09
N ASN A 178 22.49 -0.62 -2.69
CA ASN A 178 21.89 -1.53 -1.73
C ASN A 178 21.68 -0.86 -0.36
N GLU A 179 22.64 -0.05 0.11
CA GLU A 179 22.49 0.71 1.35
C GLU A 179 21.33 1.71 1.28
N LYS A 180 21.19 2.46 0.18
CA LYS A 180 20.08 3.40 -0.03
C LYS A 180 18.72 2.68 -0.03
N ILE A 181 18.63 1.54 -0.72
CA ILE A 181 17.41 0.72 -0.76
C ILE A 181 17.07 0.19 0.64
N ALA A 182 18.06 -0.29 1.40
CA ALA A 182 17.84 -0.78 2.76
C ALA A 182 17.27 0.31 3.68
N LYS A 183 17.79 1.54 3.57
CA LYS A 183 17.29 2.68 4.33
C LYS A 183 15.85 3.05 3.96
N GLN A 184 15.54 3.15 2.66
CA GLN A 184 14.17 3.40 2.20
C GLN A 184 13.18 2.32 2.67
N LYS A 185 13.62 1.06 2.75
CA LYS A 185 12.80 -0.04 3.24
C LYS A 185 12.47 0.11 4.72
N LEU A 186 13.41 0.58 5.54
CA LEU A 186 13.19 0.89 6.95
C LEU A 186 12.20 2.06 7.10
N ASP A 187 12.39 3.16 6.37
CA ASP A 187 11.48 4.31 6.41
C ASP A 187 10.04 3.92 6.05
N VAL A 188 9.85 3.04 5.06
CA VAL A 188 8.52 2.49 4.69
C VAL A 188 7.96 1.59 5.79
N GLN A 189 8.80 0.77 6.42
CA GLN A 189 8.37 -0.11 7.51
C GLN A 189 7.90 0.70 8.73
N ASP A 190 8.59 1.79 9.06
CA ASP A 190 8.23 2.68 10.16
C ASP A 190 6.89 3.38 9.90
N ILE A 191 6.64 3.80 8.65
CA ILE A 191 5.34 4.34 8.23
C ILE A 191 4.24 3.27 8.37
N ILE A 192 4.49 2.04 7.92
CA ILE A 192 3.54 0.92 8.05
C ILE A 192 3.22 0.66 9.52
N ASN A 193 4.24 0.58 10.39
CA ASN A 193 4.05 0.35 11.82
C ASN A 193 3.23 1.48 12.47
N THR A 194 3.50 2.74 12.11
CA THR A 194 2.73 3.90 12.57
C THR A 194 1.27 3.85 12.11
N ILE A 195 1.00 3.32 10.91
CA ILE A 195 -0.36 3.14 10.39
C ILE A 195 -1.06 1.94 11.06
N ILE A 196 -0.34 0.83 11.32
CA ILE A 196 -0.88 -0.36 11.99
C ILE A 196 -1.24 -0.06 13.44
N ASP A 197 -0.54 0.86 14.10
CA ASP A 197 -0.93 1.30 15.45
C ASP A 197 -2.32 2.00 15.48
N LYS A 198 -2.88 2.32 14.31
CA LYS A 198 -4.27 2.72 14.16
C LYS A 198 -5.27 1.58 14.43
N ASP A 199 -4.88 0.31 14.24
CA ASP A 199 -5.70 -0.84 14.65
C ASP A 199 -5.77 -0.94 16.18
N THR A 200 -4.75 -0.47 16.90
CA THR A 200 -4.78 -0.28 18.37
C THR A 200 -5.85 0.75 18.75
N PHE A 201 -5.91 1.87 18.03
CA PHE A 201 -6.97 2.89 18.17
C PHE A 201 -8.36 2.35 17.81
N LYS A 202 -8.45 1.50 16.78
CA LYS A 202 -9.70 0.88 16.33
C LYS A 202 -10.23 -0.13 17.35
N ARG A 203 -9.34 -0.92 17.97
CA ARG A 203 -9.66 -1.83 19.07
C ARG A 203 -10.12 -1.09 20.33
N GLN A 204 -9.46 0.03 20.66
CA GLN A 204 -9.88 0.91 21.74
C GLN A 204 -11.27 1.52 21.47
N LEU A 205 -11.58 1.88 20.23
CA LEU A 205 -12.92 2.34 19.83
C LEU A 205 -13.98 1.25 20.02
N THR A 206 -13.72 0.02 19.57
CA THR A 206 -14.67 -1.11 19.74
C THR A 206 -14.85 -1.55 21.19
N ALA A 207 -13.89 -1.27 22.08
CA ALA A 207 -14.01 -1.53 23.51
C ALA A 207 -14.89 -0.48 24.24
N LEU A 208 -15.11 0.68 23.63
CA LEU A 208 -16.07 1.70 24.10
C LEU A 208 -17.52 1.39 23.67
N ASP A 209 -17.71 0.50 22.69
CA ASP A 209 -19.02 0.02 22.20
C ASP A 209 -19.58 -1.19 23.00
N THR A 210 -18.92 -1.61 24.08
CA THR A 210 -19.36 -2.71 24.98
C THR A 210 -19.74 -2.18 26.35
#